data_AF-A0ABD6EU01-F1
#
_entry.id   AF-A0ABD6EU01-F1
#
_cell.length_a   1.000
_cell.length_b   1.000
_cell.length_c   1.000
_cell.angle_alpha   90.00
_cell.angle_beta   90.00
_cell.angle_gamma   90.00
#
_symmetry.space_group_name_H-M   'P 1'
#
loop_
_entity.id
_entity.type
_entity.pdbx_description
1 polymer ?
#
loop_
_entity_poly.entity_id
_entity_poly.type
_entity_poly.pdbx_seq_one_letter_code
_entity_poly.pdbx_strand_id
1 'polypeptide(L)'
;MSTVKDTILVRTFKNDYIVNLDLFAKHSARIATLKEAKQLPNVLDLTKYDVLAGATLCEFLAKADKTDVRITVFALGDLIELAIVLQMSSLLKKIDELILASSERDPYFRLHALSILSGFPHLLNSNTGRTILDLAVRDFKQISQSKTFSRLPVAIVLKILNRCDLPVESEFDVAVAGLYWLTAKANRFHFTYRIMRCVRSAQLTAEQRDEIEQMAWKASKHSEPVGK
;
A
#
# COMPACT_ATOMS: atom_id res chain seq x y z
N MET A 1 -12.17 38.88 -24.73
CA MET A 1 -10.79 38.36 -24.56
C MET A 1 -10.78 37.54 -23.27
N SER A 2 -10.62 36.22 -23.36
CA SER A 2 -10.48 35.37 -22.17
C SER A 2 -9.02 35.46 -21.73
N THR A 3 -8.79 36.03 -20.54
CA THR A 3 -7.49 36.06 -19.89
C THR A 3 -7.03 34.62 -19.67
N VAL A 4 -5.88 34.26 -20.23
CA VAL A 4 -5.23 32.99 -19.93
C VAL A 4 -4.89 33.01 -18.45
N LYS A 5 -5.36 32.01 -17.70
CA LYS A 5 -4.98 31.87 -16.30
C LYS A 5 -3.58 31.32 -16.21
N ASP A 6 -2.67 32.08 -15.64
CA ASP A 6 -1.27 31.65 -15.46
C ASP A 6 -1.06 30.83 -14.18
N THR A 7 -2.06 30.83 -13.28
CA THR A 7 -2.01 30.13 -12.00
C THR A 7 -3.32 29.41 -11.68
N ILE A 8 -3.21 28.37 -10.85
CA ILE A 8 -4.32 27.65 -10.26
C ILE A 8 -4.16 27.61 -8.74
N LEU A 9 -5.28 27.78 -8.02
CA LEU A 9 -5.32 27.60 -6.57
C LEU A 9 -5.46 26.12 -6.25
N VAL A 10 -4.51 25.55 -5.52
CA VAL A 10 -4.61 24.20 -4.96
C VAL A 10 -4.94 24.32 -3.48
N ARG A 11 -6.12 23.85 -3.10
CA ARG A 11 -6.63 23.96 -1.72
C ARG A 11 -6.46 22.62 -1.00
N THR A 12 -5.81 22.63 0.15
CA THR A 12 -5.75 21.48 1.06
C THR A 12 -6.58 21.78 2.30
N PHE A 13 -6.75 20.81 3.20
CA PHE A 13 -7.50 21.05 4.44
C PHE A 13 -6.92 22.17 5.31
N LYS A 14 -5.59 22.40 5.29
CA LYS A 14 -4.92 23.43 6.11
C LYS A 14 -4.46 24.65 5.33
N ASN A 15 -4.02 24.48 4.09
CA ASN A 15 -3.30 25.49 3.34
C ASN A 15 -3.83 25.64 1.92
N ASP A 16 -3.73 26.86 1.40
CA ASP A 16 -3.97 27.22 0.01
C ASP A 16 -2.63 27.48 -0.68
N TYR A 17 -2.40 26.86 -1.84
CA TYR A 17 -1.17 26.99 -2.63
C TYR A 17 -1.49 27.61 -3.98
N ILE A 18 -0.72 28.61 -4.39
CA ILE A 18 -0.80 29.18 -5.74
C ILE A 18 0.26 28.48 -6.59
N VAL A 19 -0.19 27.74 -7.60
CA VAL A 19 0.69 26.94 -8.46
C VAL A 19 0.70 27.53 -9.86
N ASN A 20 1.89 27.67 -10.44
CA ASN A 20 2.05 28.06 -11.83
C ASN A 20 1.49 26.98 -12.76
N LEU A 21 0.58 27.36 -13.64
CA LEU A 21 -0.18 26.41 -14.45
C LEU A 21 0.68 25.76 -15.56
N ASP A 22 1.65 26.47 -16.11
CA ASP A 22 2.57 25.93 -17.13
C ASP A 22 3.44 24.83 -16.53
N LEU A 23 3.97 25.08 -15.33
CA LEU A 23 4.76 24.10 -14.59
C LEU A 23 3.90 22.89 -14.22
N PHE A 24 2.66 23.11 -13.80
CA PHE A 24 1.76 22.00 -13.50
C PHE A 24 1.44 21.18 -14.76
N ALA A 25 1.11 21.82 -15.88
CA ALA A 25 0.86 21.16 -17.15
C ALA A 25 2.08 20.37 -17.67
N LYS A 26 3.32 20.86 -17.41
CA LYS A 26 4.56 20.14 -17.75
C LYS A 26 4.66 18.78 -17.03
N HIS A 27 4.12 18.67 -15.82
CA HIS A 27 4.23 17.45 -14.99
C HIS A 27 2.94 16.63 -14.90
N SER A 28 1.81 17.16 -15.37
CA SER A 28 0.49 16.52 -15.32
C SER A 28 -0.16 16.53 -16.70
N ALA A 29 -0.24 15.36 -17.32
CA ALA A 29 -0.94 15.21 -18.60
C ALA A 29 -2.42 15.61 -18.50
N ARG A 30 -3.04 15.36 -17.33
CA ARG A 30 -4.42 15.77 -17.06
C ARG A 30 -4.58 17.29 -17.06
N ILE A 31 -3.69 18.01 -16.38
CA ILE A 31 -3.73 19.49 -16.33
C ILE A 31 -3.40 20.08 -17.70
N ALA A 32 -2.44 19.51 -18.45
CA ALA A 32 -2.14 19.93 -19.82
C ALA A 32 -3.39 19.83 -20.72
N THR A 33 -4.06 18.68 -20.69
CA THR A 33 -5.30 18.44 -21.47
C THR A 33 -6.42 19.42 -21.07
N LEU A 34 -6.63 19.63 -19.77
CA LEU A 34 -7.65 20.57 -19.28
C LEU A 34 -7.34 22.02 -19.66
N LYS A 35 -6.05 22.38 -19.70
CA LYS A 35 -5.58 23.70 -20.13
C LYS A 35 -5.90 23.94 -21.60
N GLU A 36 -5.56 23.00 -22.47
CA GLU A 36 -5.83 23.07 -23.92
C GLU A 36 -7.33 23.16 -24.21
N ALA A 37 -8.14 22.37 -23.50
CA ALA A 37 -9.59 22.39 -23.61
C ALA A 37 -10.26 23.62 -22.96
N LYS A 38 -9.50 24.49 -22.28
CA LYS A 38 -10.02 25.63 -21.49
C LYS A 38 -11.06 25.23 -20.43
N GLN A 39 -10.88 24.05 -19.83
CA GLN A 39 -11.78 23.45 -18.84
C GLN A 39 -11.14 23.37 -17.43
N LEU A 40 -10.10 24.15 -17.17
CA LEU A 40 -9.46 24.16 -15.87
C LEU A 40 -10.37 24.78 -14.80
N PRO A 41 -10.53 24.12 -13.65
CA PRO A 41 -11.24 24.72 -12.53
C PRO A 41 -10.45 25.91 -11.96
N ASN A 42 -11.16 26.83 -11.31
CA ASN A 42 -10.54 27.94 -10.60
C ASN A 42 -9.72 27.47 -9.39
N VAL A 43 -10.19 26.39 -8.75
CA VAL A 43 -9.61 25.79 -7.56
C VAL A 43 -9.54 24.29 -7.77
N LEU A 44 -8.38 23.70 -7.55
CA LEU A 44 -8.20 22.26 -7.37
C LEU A 44 -8.36 21.95 -5.89
N ASP A 45 -9.51 21.39 -5.52
CA ASP A 45 -9.82 21.05 -4.12
C ASP A 45 -9.27 19.66 -3.76
N LEU A 46 -8.28 19.67 -2.86
CA LEU A 46 -7.61 18.49 -2.31
C LEU A 46 -7.92 18.31 -0.82
N THR A 47 -8.95 18.95 -0.26
CA THR A 47 -9.31 18.89 1.17
C THR A 47 -9.63 17.49 1.67
N LYS A 48 -10.03 16.57 0.78
CA LYS A 48 -10.28 15.17 1.10
C LYS A 48 -9.01 14.32 1.29
N TYR A 49 -7.85 14.82 0.84
CA TYR A 49 -6.57 14.11 0.94
C TYR A 49 -5.80 14.58 2.17
N ASP A 50 -4.85 13.76 2.61
CA ASP A 50 -3.88 14.09 3.63
C ASP A 50 -3.15 15.39 3.29
N VAL A 51 -3.01 16.25 4.30
CA VAL A 51 -2.41 17.58 4.14
C VAL A 51 -0.96 17.48 3.66
N LEU A 52 -0.22 16.48 4.12
CA LEU A 52 1.15 16.26 3.68
C LEU A 52 1.18 15.77 2.22
N ALA A 53 0.22 14.96 1.76
CA ALA A 53 0.15 14.57 0.35
C ALA A 53 -0.04 15.80 -0.56
N GLY A 54 -0.98 16.68 -0.22
CA GLY A 54 -1.20 17.93 -0.95
C GLY A 54 0.01 18.88 -0.92
N ALA A 55 0.63 19.02 0.25
CA ALA A 55 1.85 19.83 0.40
C ALA A 55 3.02 19.25 -0.42
N THR A 56 3.24 17.93 -0.36
CA THR A 56 4.29 17.24 -1.11
C THR A 56 4.08 17.36 -2.62
N LEU A 57 2.84 17.28 -3.12
CA LEU A 57 2.52 17.55 -4.51
C LEU A 57 2.91 18.98 -4.92
N CYS A 58 2.52 19.97 -4.12
CA CYS A 58 2.83 21.37 -4.41
C CYS A 58 4.34 21.65 -4.35
N GLU A 59 5.04 21.05 -3.39
CA GLU A 59 6.51 21.10 -3.32
C GLU A 59 7.15 20.43 -4.54
N PHE A 60 6.64 19.29 -4.99
CA PHE A 60 7.13 18.62 -6.18
C PHE A 60 7.01 19.49 -7.42
N LEU A 61 5.88 20.19 -7.57
CA LEU A 61 5.68 21.14 -8.66
C LEU A 61 6.62 22.33 -8.54
N ALA A 62 6.76 22.94 -7.36
CA ALA A 62 7.63 24.09 -7.14
C ALA A 62 9.13 23.75 -7.30
N LYS A 63 9.52 22.50 -7.01
CA LYS A 63 10.90 22.00 -7.05
C LYS A 63 11.14 21.06 -8.23
N ALA A 64 10.36 21.14 -9.30
CA ALA A 64 10.40 20.18 -10.41
C ALA A 64 11.81 19.95 -11.01
N ASP A 65 12.72 20.92 -10.89
CA ASP A 65 14.12 20.82 -11.33
C ASP A 65 15.12 20.44 -10.20
N LYS A 66 14.64 20.09 -9.00
CA LYS A 66 15.45 19.69 -7.84
C LYS A 66 15.00 18.32 -7.30
N THR A 67 15.96 17.50 -6.91
CA THR A 67 15.77 16.07 -6.61
C THR A 67 15.13 15.76 -5.26
N ASP A 68 15.12 16.69 -4.30
CA ASP A 68 14.83 16.37 -2.90
C ASP A 68 13.42 16.76 -2.43
N VAL A 69 12.40 16.12 -3.02
CA VAL A 69 11.06 16.16 -2.43
C VAL A 69 10.99 15.06 -1.37
N ARG A 70 10.86 15.47 -0.10
CA ARG A 70 10.75 14.53 1.01
C ARG A 70 9.33 13.94 1.03
N ILE A 71 9.20 12.72 0.54
CA ILE A 71 7.94 11.95 0.61
C ILE A 71 7.89 11.26 1.97
N THR A 72 6.81 11.48 2.73
CA THR A 72 6.59 10.80 4.01
C THR A 72 5.69 9.58 3.83
N VAL A 73 5.94 8.55 4.63
CA VAL A 73 5.24 7.26 4.54
C VAL A 73 3.73 7.40 4.76
N PHE A 74 3.31 8.30 5.66
CA PHE A 74 1.91 8.52 6.00
C PHE A 74 1.08 9.11 4.85
N ALA A 75 1.72 9.84 3.94
CA ALA A 75 1.07 10.48 2.80
C ALA A 75 1.10 9.62 1.52
N LEU A 76 1.76 8.46 1.54
CA LEU A 76 2.03 7.69 0.32
C LEU A 76 0.76 7.25 -0.43
N GLY A 77 -0.25 6.77 0.29
CA GLY A 77 -1.51 6.32 -0.34
C GLY A 77 -2.18 7.44 -1.14
N ASP A 78 -2.42 8.56 -0.49
CA ASP A 78 -3.05 9.73 -1.10
C ASP A 78 -2.16 10.36 -2.18
N LEU A 79 -0.85 10.38 -1.98
CA LEU A 79 0.08 10.90 -2.98
C LEU A 79 0.11 10.04 -4.25
N ILE A 80 0.01 8.71 -4.13
CA ILE A 80 -0.14 7.80 -5.26
C ILE A 80 -1.46 8.06 -5.98
N GLU A 81 -2.58 8.16 -5.25
CA GLU A 81 -3.90 8.44 -5.84
C GLU A 81 -3.87 9.77 -6.60
N LEU A 82 -3.34 10.83 -5.98
CA LEU A 82 -3.16 12.13 -6.63
C LEU A 82 -2.33 12.04 -7.90
N ALA A 83 -1.19 11.34 -7.86
CA ALA A 83 -0.32 11.19 -9.01
C ALA A 83 -1.00 10.41 -10.16
N ILE A 84 -1.84 9.42 -9.86
CA ILE A 84 -2.65 8.69 -10.85
C ILE A 84 -3.74 9.59 -11.43
N VAL A 85 -4.55 10.24 -10.58
CA VAL A 85 -5.68 11.09 -10.97
C VAL A 85 -5.21 12.26 -11.83
N LEU A 86 -4.08 12.86 -11.47
CA LEU A 86 -3.45 13.95 -12.20
C LEU A 86 -2.56 13.45 -13.35
N GLN A 87 -2.43 12.14 -13.56
CA GLN A 87 -1.60 11.54 -14.61
C GLN A 87 -0.15 12.08 -14.61
N MET A 88 0.48 12.07 -13.44
CA MET A 88 1.82 12.58 -13.18
C MET A 88 2.84 11.44 -13.15
N SER A 89 3.24 10.95 -14.33
CA SER A 89 4.19 9.83 -14.47
C SER A 89 5.53 10.09 -13.78
N SER A 90 6.04 11.34 -13.83
CA SER A 90 7.28 11.71 -13.15
C SER A 90 7.20 11.61 -11.63
N LEU A 91 6.05 11.93 -11.04
CA LEU A 91 5.83 11.81 -9.60
C LEU A 91 5.66 10.34 -9.21
N LEU A 92 4.89 9.56 -9.98
CA LEU A 92 4.78 8.12 -9.78
C LEU A 92 6.13 7.42 -9.81
N LYS A 93 7.01 7.78 -10.76
CA LYS A 93 8.36 7.23 -10.83
C LYS A 93 9.18 7.52 -9.56
N LYS A 94 9.15 8.75 -9.05
CA LYS A 94 9.85 9.09 -7.79
C LYS A 94 9.27 8.34 -6.58
N ILE A 95 7.95 8.16 -6.53
CA ILE A 95 7.31 7.38 -5.48
C ILE A 95 7.76 5.92 -5.55
N ASP A 96 7.79 5.33 -6.75
CA ASP A 96 8.21 3.95 -6.98
C ASP A 96 9.67 3.71 -6.54
N GLU A 97 10.58 4.61 -6.93
CA GLU A 97 11.99 4.58 -6.52
C GLU A 97 12.16 4.66 -4.99
N LEU A 98 11.42 5.55 -4.33
CA LEU A 98 11.43 5.70 -2.87
C LEU A 98 10.90 4.45 -2.17
N ILE A 99 9.76 3.92 -2.61
CA ILE A 99 9.16 2.72 -2.03
C ILE A 99 10.12 1.54 -2.16
N LEU A 100 10.75 1.35 -3.32
CA LEU A 100 11.70 0.27 -3.53
C LEU A 100 12.90 0.41 -2.58
N ALA A 101 13.56 1.57 -2.58
CA ALA A 101 14.74 1.82 -1.76
C ALA A 101 14.46 1.68 -0.25
N SER A 102 13.29 2.10 0.22
CA SER A 102 12.87 1.93 1.61
C SER A 102 12.52 0.47 1.94
N SER A 103 11.90 -0.26 1.01
CA SER A 103 11.51 -1.67 1.19
C SER A 103 12.69 -2.64 1.21
N GLU A 104 13.78 -2.29 0.52
CA GLU A 104 15.04 -3.04 0.57
C GLU A 104 15.71 -2.95 1.95
N ARG A 105 15.57 -1.81 2.62
CA ARG A 105 16.24 -1.51 3.89
C ARG A 105 15.45 -1.94 5.13
N ASP A 106 14.13 -1.86 5.08
CA ASP A 106 13.27 -2.13 6.24
C ASP A 106 12.16 -3.17 5.90
N PRO A 107 12.22 -4.38 6.48
CA PRO A 107 11.20 -5.41 6.32
C PRO A 107 9.79 -4.98 6.78
N TYR A 108 9.67 -4.10 7.77
CA TYR A 108 8.37 -3.62 8.25
C TYR A 108 7.79 -2.55 7.33
N PHE A 109 8.62 -1.63 6.85
CA PHE A 109 8.22 -0.70 5.79
C PHE A 109 7.75 -1.46 4.55
N ARG A 110 8.45 -2.53 4.16
CA ARG A 110 8.05 -3.37 3.02
C ARG A 110 6.63 -3.91 3.14
N LEU A 111 6.25 -4.40 4.32
CA LEU A 111 4.88 -4.85 4.57
C LEU A 111 3.88 -3.70 4.49
N HIS A 112 4.24 -2.53 5.00
CA HIS A 112 3.41 -1.34 4.88
C HIS A 112 3.24 -0.92 3.41
N ALA A 113 4.32 -0.95 2.63
CA ALA A 113 4.29 -0.68 1.19
C ALA A 113 3.36 -1.66 0.45
N LEU A 114 3.46 -2.97 0.71
CA LEU A 114 2.54 -3.96 0.13
C LEU A 114 1.08 -3.69 0.52
N SER A 115 0.82 -3.23 1.75
CA SER A 115 -0.51 -2.83 2.19
C SER A 115 -1.03 -1.63 1.37
N ILE A 116 -0.21 -0.61 1.16
CA ILE A 116 -0.58 0.55 0.32
C ILE A 116 -0.81 0.12 -1.12
N LEU A 117 0.14 -0.60 -1.72
CA LEU A 117 0.07 -1.05 -3.12
C LEU A 117 -1.12 -1.97 -3.39
N SER A 118 -1.66 -2.65 -2.36
CA SER A 118 -2.87 -3.45 -2.51
C SER A 118 -4.10 -2.66 -2.98
N GLY A 119 -4.15 -1.35 -2.68
CA GLY A 119 -5.17 -0.44 -3.18
C GLY A 119 -4.98 -0.05 -4.65
N PHE A 120 -3.81 -0.35 -5.23
CA PHE A 120 -3.44 0.02 -6.59
C PHE A 120 -2.95 -1.21 -7.37
N PRO A 121 -3.86 -2.07 -7.88
CA PRO A 121 -3.49 -3.37 -8.47
C PRO A 121 -2.46 -3.30 -9.62
N HIS A 122 -2.47 -2.23 -10.40
CA HIS A 122 -1.48 -2.02 -11.48
C HIS A 122 -0.07 -1.79 -10.94
N LEU A 123 0.07 -1.10 -9.79
CA LEU A 123 1.35 -0.91 -9.12
C LEU A 123 1.79 -2.16 -8.36
N LEU A 124 0.87 -2.87 -7.71
CA LEU A 124 1.21 -4.15 -7.05
C LEU A 124 1.74 -5.19 -8.04
N ASN A 125 1.24 -5.19 -9.28
CA ASN A 125 1.67 -6.12 -10.32
C ASN A 125 2.83 -5.60 -11.18
N SER A 126 3.34 -4.39 -10.89
CA SER A 126 4.52 -3.82 -11.56
C SER A 126 5.79 -4.58 -11.17
N ASN A 127 6.92 -4.27 -11.81
CA ASN A 127 8.22 -4.83 -11.45
C ASN A 127 8.56 -4.53 -9.98
N THR A 128 8.38 -3.29 -9.54
CA THR A 128 8.62 -2.87 -8.16
C THR A 128 7.70 -3.59 -7.17
N GLY A 129 6.40 -3.69 -7.47
CA GLY A 129 5.46 -4.43 -6.61
C GLY A 129 5.83 -5.91 -6.47
N ARG A 130 6.29 -6.55 -7.56
CA ARG A 130 6.79 -7.93 -7.55
C ARG A 130 8.08 -8.07 -6.74
N THR A 131 9.05 -7.17 -6.95
CA THR A 131 10.30 -7.17 -6.18
C THR A 131 10.05 -7.05 -4.68
N ILE A 132 9.15 -6.14 -4.27
CA ILE A 132 8.77 -5.97 -2.87
C ILE A 132 8.09 -7.23 -2.32
N LEU A 133 7.27 -7.90 -3.12
CA LEU A 133 6.66 -9.19 -2.75
C LEU A 133 7.73 -10.27 -2.58
N ASP A 134 8.67 -10.41 -3.52
CA ASP A 134 9.76 -11.39 -3.45
C ASP A 134 10.67 -11.13 -2.23
N LEU A 135 10.96 -9.87 -1.91
CA LEU A 135 11.66 -9.50 -0.68
C LEU A 135 10.86 -9.90 0.57
N ALA A 136 9.53 -9.76 0.57
CA ALA A 136 8.69 -10.18 1.70
C ALA A 136 8.66 -11.70 1.86
N VAL A 137 8.64 -12.45 0.74
CA VAL A 137 8.75 -13.92 0.73
C VAL A 137 10.12 -14.35 1.29
N ARG A 138 11.21 -13.71 0.85
CA ARG A 138 12.56 -13.97 1.36
C ARG A 138 12.66 -13.80 2.87
N ASP A 139 12.08 -12.73 3.41
CA ASP A 139 12.17 -12.41 4.85
C ASP A 139 11.00 -13.02 5.66
N PHE A 140 10.23 -13.95 5.08
CA PHE A 140 8.98 -14.47 5.65
C PHE A 140 9.11 -14.96 7.10
N LYS A 141 10.18 -15.71 7.43
CA LYS A 141 10.44 -16.19 8.81
C LYS A 141 10.47 -15.03 9.82
N GLN A 142 11.08 -13.90 9.44
CA GLN A 142 11.21 -12.72 10.30
C GLN A 142 9.87 -11.99 10.47
N ILE A 143 9.08 -11.90 9.40
CA ILE A 143 7.93 -11.00 9.36
C ILE A 143 6.60 -11.67 9.70
N SER A 144 6.46 -12.99 9.53
CA SER A 144 5.19 -13.75 9.57
C SER A 144 4.44 -13.67 10.91
N GLN A 145 5.16 -13.47 12.02
CA GLN A 145 4.57 -13.34 13.36
C GLN A 145 4.53 -11.88 13.86
N SER A 146 4.83 -10.91 12.98
CA SER A 146 4.83 -9.50 13.35
C SER A 146 3.42 -8.90 13.36
N LYS A 147 3.22 -7.89 14.20
CA LYS A 147 1.98 -7.08 14.20
C LYS A 147 1.72 -6.40 12.85
N THR A 148 2.76 -6.10 12.09
CA THR A 148 2.62 -5.50 10.76
C THR A 148 2.07 -6.52 9.76
N PHE A 149 2.51 -7.79 9.84
CA PHE A 149 1.99 -8.86 9.00
C PHE A 149 0.51 -9.12 9.28
N SER A 150 0.10 -9.18 10.55
CA SER A 150 -1.30 -9.39 10.93
C SER A 150 -2.25 -8.27 10.48
N ARG A 151 -1.72 -7.08 10.14
CA ARG A 151 -2.47 -5.95 9.57
C ARG A 151 -2.61 -6.00 8.05
N LEU A 152 -1.87 -6.86 7.36
CA LEU A 152 -1.91 -6.93 5.90
C LEU A 152 -3.32 -7.23 5.37
N PRO A 153 -3.67 -6.69 4.19
CA PRO A 153 -4.85 -7.09 3.44
C PRO A 153 -4.78 -8.56 3.03
N VAL A 154 -5.93 -9.24 3.00
CA VAL A 154 -6.01 -10.67 2.67
C VAL A 154 -5.38 -10.98 1.31
N ALA A 155 -5.54 -10.10 0.31
CA ALA A 155 -4.97 -10.30 -1.01
C ALA A 155 -3.44 -10.42 -1.00
N ILE A 156 -2.76 -9.67 -0.12
CA ILE A 156 -1.30 -9.72 0.03
C ILE A 156 -0.89 -11.00 0.75
N VAL A 157 -1.58 -11.34 1.86
CA VAL A 157 -1.29 -12.57 2.61
C VAL A 157 -1.45 -13.80 1.73
N LEU A 158 -2.50 -13.86 0.92
CA LEU A 158 -2.66 -14.95 -0.05
C LEU A 158 -1.54 -14.98 -1.08
N LYS A 159 -1.05 -13.83 -1.57
CA LYS A 159 0.07 -13.79 -2.50
C LYS A 159 1.37 -14.31 -1.86
N ILE A 160 1.58 -14.07 -0.58
CA ILE A 160 2.74 -14.57 0.17
C ILE A 160 2.58 -16.06 0.48
N LEU A 161 1.49 -16.46 1.15
CA LEU A 161 1.31 -17.84 1.63
C LEU A 161 1.15 -18.88 0.51
N ASN A 162 0.71 -18.48 -0.68
CA ASN A 162 0.62 -19.41 -1.84
C ASN A 162 1.96 -19.65 -2.53
N ARG A 163 3.06 -19.01 -2.11
CA ARG A 163 4.37 -19.20 -2.74
C ARG A 163 4.94 -20.58 -2.42
N CYS A 164 5.56 -21.21 -3.41
CA CYS A 164 6.23 -22.51 -3.27
C CYS A 164 7.67 -22.40 -2.78
N ASP A 165 8.27 -21.22 -2.91
CA ASP A 165 9.62 -20.87 -2.50
C ASP A 165 9.64 -20.11 -1.16
N LEU A 166 8.62 -20.29 -0.32
CA LEU A 166 8.66 -19.77 1.04
C LEU A 166 9.83 -20.43 1.79
N PRO A 167 10.70 -19.65 2.45
CA PRO A 167 11.81 -20.19 3.22
C PRO A 167 11.29 -20.71 4.56
N VAL A 168 10.57 -21.83 4.57
CA VAL A 168 10.02 -22.47 5.78
C VAL A 168 10.60 -23.89 5.92
N GLU A 169 10.63 -24.41 7.14
CA GLU A 169 11.11 -25.78 7.39
C GLU A 169 9.98 -26.80 7.25
N SER A 170 8.76 -26.37 7.57
CA SER A 170 7.56 -27.19 7.49
C SER A 170 6.38 -26.38 6.98
N GLU A 171 5.43 -27.07 6.34
CA GLU A 171 4.12 -26.50 6.01
C GLU A 171 3.36 -26.06 7.27
N PHE A 172 3.72 -26.60 8.44
CA PHE A 172 3.23 -26.15 9.75
C PHE A 172 3.53 -24.67 9.99
N ASP A 173 4.69 -24.15 9.57
CA ASP A 173 5.04 -22.72 9.73
C ASP A 173 4.07 -21.81 8.96
N VAL A 174 3.66 -22.27 7.76
CA VAL A 174 2.69 -21.57 6.90
C VAL A 174 1.31 -21.56 7.57
N ALA A 175 0.90 -22.68 8.16
CA ALA A 175 -0.36 -22.79 8.89
C ALA A 175 -0.38 -21.89 10.13
N VAL A 176 0.70 -21.87 10.92
CA VAL A 176 0.84 -21.01 12.10
C VAL A 176 0.79 -19.54 11.72
N ALA A 177 1.50 -19.13 10.66
CA ALA A 177 1.44 -17.76 10.16
C ALA A 177 0.04 -17.37 9.67
N GLY A 178 -0.65 -18.29 8.97
CA GLY A 178 -2.03 -18.11 8.53
C GLY A 178 -3.00 -17.95 9.70
N LEU A 179 -2.88 -18.81 10.72
CA LEU A 179 -3.67 -18.72 11.95
C LEU A 179 -3.39 -17.41 12.69
N TYR A 180 -2.12 -17.04 12.87
CA TYR A 180 -1.74 -15.78 13.52
C TYR A 180 -2.37 -14.57 12.82
N TRP A 181 -2.40 -14.56 11.48
CA TRP A 181 -3.09 -13.50 10.75
C TRP A 181 -4.61 -13.54 10.95
N LEU A 182 -5.23 -14.73 10.94
CA LEU A 182 -6.67 -14.90 11.13
C LEU A 182 -7.13 -14.45 12.53
N THR A 183 -6.38 -14.77 13.58
CA THR A 183 -6.74 -14.39 14.96
C THR A 183 -6.76 -12.88 15.16
N ALA A 184 -5.98 -12.14 14.39
CA ALA A 184 -5.98 -10.68 14.40
C ALA A 184 -7.17 -10.04 13.66
N LYS A 185 -8.01 -10.81 12.96
CA LYS A 185 -9.19 -10.29 12.24
C LYS A 185 -10.47 -10.48 13.04
N ALA A 186 -11.30 -9.44 13.08
CA ALA A 186 -12.66 -9.52 13.60
C ALA A 186 -13.51 -10.50 12.78
N ASN A 187 -13.48 -10.39 11.45
CA ASN A 187 -14.23 -11.25 10.53
C ASN A 187 -13.42 -12.48 10.09
N ARG A 188 -12.73 -13.14 11.03
CA ARG A 188 -11.80 -14.24 10.72
C ARG A 188 -12.42 -15.38 9.92
N PHE A 189 -13.65 -15.78 10.26
CA PHE A 189 -14.35 -16.90 9.62
C PHE A 189 -14.54 -16.70 8.11
N HIS A 190 -14.73 -15.45 7.67
CA HIS A 190 -14.86 -15.13 6.25
C HIS A 190 -13.57 -15.40 5.46
N PHE A 191 -12.41 -15.33 6.12
CA PHE A 191 -11.11 -15.52 5.50
C PHE A 191 -10.52 -16.91 5.75
N THR A 192 -11.04 -17.69 6.70
CA THR A 192 -10.48 -18.99 7.11
C THR A 192 -10.24 -19.91 5.93
N TYR A 193 -11.27 -20.21 5.12
CA TYR A 193 -11.11 -21.09 3.95
C TYR A 193 -10.04 -20.58 2.98
N ARG A 194 -9.98 -19.26 2.74
CA ARG A 194 -9.03 -18.66 1.81
C ARG A 194 -7.59 -18.75 2.30
N ILE A 195 -7.37 -18.64 3.61
CA ILE A 195 -6.04 -18.77 4.21
C ILE A 195 -5.65 -20.24 4.32
N MET A 196 -6.54 -21.10 4.83
CA MET A 196 -6.23 -22.52 5.03
C MET A 196 -5.99 -23.27 3.72
N ARG A 197 -6.59 -22.85 2.59
CA ARG A 197 -6.26 -23.44 1.28
C ARG A 197 -4.81 -23.19 0.82
N CYS A 198 -4.12 -22.21 1.41
CA CYS A 198 -2.70 -21.98 1.12
C CYS A 198 -1.83 -23.05 1.78
N VAL A 199 -2.34 -23.72 2.81
CA VAL A 199 -1.63 -24.77 3.54
C VAL A 199 -1.77 -26.09 2.80
N ARG A 200 -0.63 -26.67 2.42
CA ARG A 200 -0.57 -27.99 1.76
C ARG A 200 -0.80 -29.10 2.80
N SER A 201 -2.05 -29.38 3.13
CA SER A 201 -2.42 -30.33 4.20
C SER A 201 -1.77 -31.72 4.09
N ALA A 202 -1.46 -32.17 2.87
CA ALA A 202 -0.73 -33.42 2.61
C ALA A 202 0.70 -33.44 3.19
N GLN A 203 1.30 -32.28 3.43
CA GLN A 203 2.64 -32.12 4.00
C GLN A 203 2.64 -31.95 5.53
N LEU A 204 1.46 -32.01 6.16
CA LEU A 204 1.33 -31.95 7.62
C LEU A 204 1.25 -33.36 8.20
N THR A 205 1.96 -33.60 9.31
CA THR A 205 1.81 -34.80 10.12
C THR A 205 0.47 -34.80 10.88
N ALA A 206 0.04 -35.94 11.41
CA ALA A 206 -1.18 -36.02 12.22
C ALA A 206 -1.07 -35.12 13.47
N GLU A 207 0.07 -35.18 14.18
CA GLU A 207 0.34 -34.35 15.36
C GLU A 207 0.26 -32.85 15.05
N GLN A 208 0.84 -32.42 13.92
CA GLN A 208 0.77 -31.03 13.48
C GLN A 208 -0.65 -30.57 13.17
N ARG A 209 -1.49 -31.45 12.59
CA ARG A 209 -2.90 -31.15 12.32
C ARG A 209 -3.66 -30.96 13.64
N ASP A 210 -3.47 -31.87 14.59
CA ASP A 210 -4.10 -31.78 15.91
C ASP A 210 -3.69 -30.49 16.64
N GLU A 211 -2.41 -30.11 16.54
CA GLU A 211 -1.92 -28.87 17.13
C GLU A 211 -2.53 -27.61 16.48
N ILE A 212 -2.61 -27.57 15.15
CA ILE A 212 -3.29 -26.49 14.40
C ILE A 212 -4.75 -26.36 14.85
N GLU A 213 -5.46 -27.49 15.01
CA GLU A 213 -6.85 -27.51 15.47
C GLU A 213 -6.98 -26.98 16.91
N GLN A 214 -6.08 -27.38 17.80
CA GLN A 214 -6.04 -26.86 19.17
C GLN A 214 -5.77 -25.35 19.22
N MET A 215 -4.85 -24.85 18.39
CA MET A 215 -4.58 -23.41 18.28
C MET A 215 -5.81 -22.64 17.76
N ALA A 216 -6.46 -23.16 16.73
CA ALA A 216 -7.67 -22.57 16.17
C ALA A 216 -8.82 -22.53 17.21
N TRP A 217 -8.97 -23.59 18.00
CA TRP A 217 -9.94 -23.68 19.09
C TRP A 217 -9.66 -22.70 20.23
N LYS A 218 -8.39 -22.58 20.67
CA LYS A 218 -8.02 -21.59 21.69
C LYS A 218 -8.30 -20.16 21.22
N ALA A 219 -8.06 -19.89 19.94
CA ALA A 219 -8.33 -18.60 19.33
C ALA A 219 -9.82 -18.28 19.22
N SER A 220 -10.70 -19.27 19.04
CA SER A 220 -12.16 -19.04 19.01
C SER A 220 -12.74 -18.71 20.40
N LYS A 221 -12.18 -19.28 21.47
CA LYS A 221 -12.61 -19.02 22.85
C LYS A 221 -12.24 -17.62 23.35
N HIS A 222 -11.10 -17.07 22.94
CA HIS A 222 -10.68 -15.71 23.31
C HIS A 222 -11.41 -14.62 22.51
N SER A 223 -12.41 -14.98 21.69
CA SER A 223 -13.25 -14.05 20.93
C SER A 223 -14.70 -13.96 21.42
N GLU A 224 -15.04 -14.56 22.58
CA GLU A 224 -16.31 -14.23 23.23
C GLU A 224 -16.26 -12.75 23.67
N PRO A 225 -17.26 -11.93 23.30
CA PRO A 225 -17.39 -10.61 23.89
C PRO A 225 -17.64 -10.82 25.37
N VAL A 226 -16.91 -10.10 26.21
CA VAL A 226 -17.33 -9.82 27.58
C VAL A 226 -18.68 -9.12 27.45
N GLY A 227 -19.74 -9.91 27.51
CA GLY A 227 -21.10 -9.41 27.49
C GLY A 227 -21.38 -8.73 28.82
N LYS A 228 -21.60 -7.43 28.77
CA LYS A 228 -22.82 -6.73 29.22
C LYS A 228 -22.70 -5.24 28.93
#